data_AF-A0A1N7S1F3-F1
#
_entry.id   AF-A0A1N7S1F3-F1
#
_cell.length_a   1.000
_cell.length_b   1.000
_cell.length_c   1.000
_cell.angle_alpha   90.00
_cell.angle_beta   90.00
_cell.angle_gamma   90.00
#
_symmetry.space_group_name_H-M   'P 1'
#
loop_
_entity.id
_entity.type
_entity.pdbx_description
1 polymer ?
#
loop_
_entity_poly.entity_id
_entity_poly.type
_entity_poly.pdbx_seq_one_letter_code
_entity_poly.pdbx_strand_id
1 'polypeptide(L)'
;MICDGSSCTAWRSRTGWPYPRAGGFHLTFGHRVSAAALSVGYSAHGCSVQTITRPSLHANHAIHPAMSGYAQLVTDSSRDRQRRGDAMLCETREGGRAPDPLAILADTHDASLPIYRTDPTDRDDENTLATADIVIKASHLEWLVYEQPGTRRPSTG
;
A
#
# COMPACT_ATOMS: atom_id res chain seq x y z
N MET A 1 16.49 -8.13 0.54
CA MET A 1 17.73 -7.39 0.22
C MET A 1 18.30 -6.89 1.54
N ILE A 2 19.53 -7.28 1.88
CA ILE A 2 20.18 -6.92 3.16
C ILE A 2 20.93 -5.60 2.94
N CYS A 3 20.66 -4.59 3.77
CA CYS A 3 21.40 -3.33 3.85
C CYS A 3 21.92 -3.19 5.29
N ASP A 4 23.23 -3.12 5.48
CA ASP A 4 23.93 -3.02 6.76
C ASP A 4 24.23 -1.56 7.14
N GLY A 5 23.16 -0.79 7.39
CA GLY A 5 23.13 0.28 8.40
C GLY A 5 24.08 1.50 8.33
N SER A 6 25.09 1.56 7.46
CA SER A 6 26.16 2.57 7.60
C SER A 6 26.37 3.47 6.38
N SER A 7 25.83 3.08 5.23
CA SER A 7 25.56 4.02 4.13
C SER A 7 24.62 3.37 3.13
N CYS A 8 23.38 3.83 3.06
CA CYS A 8 22.59 3.61 1.85
C CYS A 8 23.08 4.63 0.82
N THR A 9 24.31 4.46 0.35
CA THR A 9 24.73 5.13 -0.87
C THR A 9 23.90 4.48 -1.95
N ALA A 10 22.79 5.14 -2.33
CA ALA A 10 22.02 4.77 -3.50
C ALA A 10 23.02 4.36 -4.59
N TRP A 11 22.90 3.15 -5.12
CA TRP A 11 23.69 2.65 -6.24
C TRP A 11 23.44 3.59 -7.43
N ARG A 12 24.16 4.71 -7.46
CA ARG A 12 24.12 5.67 -8.55
C ARG A 12 24.99 5.08 -9.64
N SER A 13 24.36 4.42 -10.61
CA SER A 13 25.01 4.22 -11.90
C SER A 13 25.36 5.61 -12.46
N ARG A 14 26.61 5.79 -12.87
CA ARG A 14 27.13 7.04 -13.45
C ARG A 14 26.57 7.35 -14.86
N THR A 15 25.63 6.53 -15.32
CA THR A 15 24.89 6.64 -16.58
C THR A 15 23.46 6.17 -16.29
N GLY A 16 22.46 6.94 -16.72
CA GLY A 16 21.06 6.91 -16.24
C GLY A 16 20.45 5.54 -15.96
N TRP A 17 19.59 5.49 -14.93
CA TRP A 17 18.88 4.32 -14.40
C TRP A 17 18.32 3.40 -15.50
N PRO A 18 18.86 2.19 -15.73
CA PRO A 18 18.28 1.27 -16.67
C PRO A 18 18.05 -0.08 -15.99
N TYR A 19 16.90 -0.24 -15.34
CA TYR A 19 16.32 -1.57 -15.15
C TYR A 19 15.15 -1.72 -16.13
N PRO A 20 15.40 -1.75 -17.47
CA PRO A 20 14.33 -1.76 -18.47
C PRO A 20 13.43 -3.00 -18.40
N ARG A 21 13.84 -4.01 -17.63
CA ARG A 21 13.08 -5.24 -17.37
C ARG A 21 12.35 -5.23 -16.03
N ALA A 22 12.40 -4.14 -15.26
CA ALA A 22 11.65 -4.04 -14.02
C ALA A 22 10.17 -3.79 -14.32
N GLY A 23 9.31 -4.65 -13.77
CA GLY A 23 7.88 -4.37 -13.68
C GLY A 23 7.60 -3.19 -12.73
N GLY A 24 6.38 -2.65 -12.80
CA GLY A 24 5.93 -1.59 -11.90
C GLY A 24 5.30 -2.16 -10.63
N PHE A 25 5.84 -1.82 -9.46
CA PHE A 25 5.30 -2.27 -8.17
C PHE A 25 5.47 -1.21 -7.08
N HIS A 26 4.63 -1.34 -6.05
CA HIS A 26 4.78 -0.68 -4.76
C HIS A 26 5.03 -1.71 -3.66
N LEU A 27 5.89 -1.37 -2.71
CA LEU A 27 6.20 -2.16 -1.52
C LEU A 27 6.18 -1.25 -0.29
N THR A 28 5.67 -1.77 0.82
CA THR A 28 5.85 -1.17 2.13
C THR A 28 6.85 -1.99 2.93
N PHE A 29 7.90 -1.33 3.44
CA PHE A 29 8.89 -1.97 4.31
C PHE A 29 8.77 -1.42 5.72
N GLY A 30 8.60 -2.31 6.69
CA GLY A 30 8.77 -1.97 8.10
C GLY A 30 10.02 -2.64 8.67
N HIS A 31 10.60 -2.04 9.71
CA HIS A 31 11.79 -2.57 10.37
C HIS A 31 11.62 -2.55 11.89
N ARG A 32 12.03 -3.63 12.55
CA ARG A 32 11.81 -3.82 13.99
C ARG A 32 12.43 -2.76 14.90
N VAL A 33 13.56 -2.18 14.47
CA VAL A 33 14.32 -1.17 15.24
C VAL A 33 13.91 0.26 14.86
N SER A 34 13.11 0.43 13.80
CA SER A 34 12.65 1.75 13.35
C SER A 34 11.14 1.81 13.40
N ALA A 35 10.59 2.75 14.15
CA ALA A 35 9.14 2.99 14.15
C ALA A 35 8.63 3.47 12.76
N ALA A 36 9.51 4.01 11.92
CA ALA A 36 9.16 4.49 10.60
C ALA A 36 9.15 3.35 9.58
N ALA A 37 8.03 3.22 8.85
CA ALA A 37 7.93 2.40 7.65
C ALA A 37 8.39 3.18 6.41
N LEU A 38 8.75 2.47 5.35
CA LEU A 38 9.14 3.02 4.05
C LEU A 38 8.12 2.63 2.99
N SER A 39 7.69 3.60 2.21
CA SER A 39 6.93 3.44 0.98
C SER A 39 7.91 3.41 -0.19
N VAL A 40 7.93 2.33 -0.96
CA VAL A 40 8.86 2.14 -2.09
C VAL A 40 8.08 1.86 -3.35
N GLY A 41 8.11 2.79 -4.30
CA GLY A 41 7.59 2.59 -5.65
C GLY A 41 8.75 2.42 -6.63
N TYR A 42 8.63 1.50 -7.58
CA TYR A 42 9.63 1.36 -8.64
C TYR A 42 9.02 0.83 -9.93
N SER A 43 9.69 1.12 -11.04
CA SER A 43 9.40 0.61 -12.38
C SER A 43 10.66 0.67 -13.24
N ALA A 44 10.54 0.29 -14.52
CA ALA A 44 11.59 0.54 -15.51
C ALA A 44 11.98 2.04 -15.62
N HIS A 45 11.09 2.95 -15.24
CA HIS A 45 11.32 4.40 -15.34
C HIS A 45 12.01 5.01 -14.12
N GLY A 46 12.08 4.31 -12.98
CA GLY A 46 12.71 4.85 -11.79
C GLY A 46 12.36 4.12 -10.50
N CYS A 47 12.90 4.62 -9.39
CA CYS A 47 12.58 4.16 -8.04
C CYS A 47 12.47 5.37 -7.12
N SER A 48 11.44 5.38 -6.27
CA SER A 48 11.19 6.40 -5.26
C SER A 48 10.95 5.74 -3.92
N VAL A 49 11.71 6.18 -2.91
CA VAL A 49 11.61 5.73 -1.51
C VAL A 49 11.18 6.92 -0.67
N GLN A 50 10.12 6.77 0.12
CA GLN A 50 9.61 7.78 1.04
C GLN A 50 9.41 7.18 2.42
N THR A 51 9.73 7.94 3.47
CA THR A 51 9.40 7.56 4.85
C THR A 51 7.93 7.83 5.12
N ILE A 52 7.22 6.84 5.66
CA ILE A 52 5.83 6.96 6.10
C ILE A 52 5.83 7.54 7.51
N THR A 53 5.42 8.80 7.63
CA THR A 53 5.40 9.55 8.90
C THR A 53 4.00 9.71 9.50
N ARG A 54 2.97 9.27 8.77
CA ARG A 54 1.55 9.32 9.17
C ARG A 54 0.82 8.14 8.54
N PRO A 55 -0.34 7.69 9.10
CA PRO A 55 -1.15 6.65 8.47
C PRO A 55 -1.41 6.98 7.00
N SER A 56 -1.18 6.03 6.10
CA SER A 56 -1.27 6.22 4.65
C SER A 56 -1.84 4.98 3.99
N LEU A 57 -2.39 5.15 2.79
CA LEU A 57 -2.92 4.09 1.95
C LEU A 57 -2.33 4.23 0.54
N HIS A 58 -2.17 3.11 -0.16
CA HIS A 58 -1.70 3.05 -1.53
C HIS A 58 -2.53 2.00 -2.29
N ALA A 59 -3.16 2.38 -3.40
CA ALA A 59 -3.83 1.46 -4.31
C ALA A 59 -2.83 0.86 -5.32
N ASN A 60 -3.24 0.50 -6.53
CA ASN A 60 -2.42 -0.29 -7.45
C ASN A 60 -1.66 0.57 -8.49
N HIS A 61 -1.63 1.90 -8.35
CA HIS A 61 -0.94 2.82 -9.26
C HIS A 61 0.12 3.68 -8.56
N ALA A 62 1.10 4.20 -9.30
CA ALA A 62 2.15 5.02 -8.71
C ALA A 62 1.64 6.42 -8.33
N ILE A 63 1.85 6.78 -7.06
CA ILE A 63 1.44 8.08 -6.47
C ILE A 63 2.62 8.96 -6.02
N HIS A 64 3.85 8.42 -6.02
CA HIS A 64 5.02 9.20 -5.60
C HIS A 64 5.30 10.34 -6.59
N PRO A 65 5.50 11.60 -6.14
CA PRO A 65 5.80 12.72 -7.03
C PRO A 65 7.03 12.51 -7.92
N ALA A 66 8.07 11.84 -7.41
CA ALA A 66 9.27 11.50 -8.17
C ALA A 66 9.02 10.47 -9.31
N MET A 67 7.86 9.83 -9.29
CA MET A 67 7.39 8.91 -10.33
C MET A 67 6.20 9.53 -11.10
N SER A 68 6.01 10.84 -11.02
CA SER A 68 5.04 11.52 -11.87
C SER A 68 5.53 11.58 -13.32
N GLY A 69 4.59 11.51 -14.28
CA GLY A 69 4.88 11.75 -15.69
C GLY A 69 5.28 10.53 -16.53
N TYR A 70 5.46 9.33 -15.94
CA TYR A 70 5.56 8.12 -16.76
C TYR A 70 4.16 7.55 -17.05
N ALA A 71 3.98 6.96 -18.23
CA ALA A 71 2.72 6.37 -18.64
C ALA A 71 2.42 5.11 -17.82
N GLN A 72 1.23 5.05 -17.23
CA GLN A 72 0.70 3.90 -16.52
C GLN A 72 -0.80 3.78 -16.81
N LEU A 73 -1.29 2.55 -16.90
CA LEU A 73 -2.71 2.29 -16.91
C LEU A 73 -3.19 2.32 -15.45
N VAL A 74 -4.11 3.23 -15.14
CA VAL A 74 -4.75 3.29 -13.82
C VAL A 74 -6.20 2.87 -14.01
N THR A 75 -6.55 1.69 -13.52
CA THR A 75 -7.93 1.19 -13.49
C THR A 75 -8.82 2.13 -12.68
N ASP A 76 -10.12 2.15 -13.02
CA ASP A 76 -11.09 2.96 -12.27
C ASP A 76 -11.16 2.48 -10.82
N SER A 77 -11.15 1.15 -10.60
CA SER A 77 -11.08 0.56 -9.26
C SER A 77 -9.90 1.08 -8.45
N SER A 78 -8.70 1.19 -9.03
CA SER A 78 -7.53 1.66 -8.30
C SER A 78 -7.63 3.15 -7.98
N ARG A 79 -8.21 3.96 -8.87
CA ARG A 79 -8.39 5.40 -8.66
C ARG A 79 -9.40 5.65 -7.53
N ASP A 80 -10.52 4.95 -7.56
CA ASP A 80 -11.62 5.16 -6.62
C ASP A 80 -11.25 4.67 -5.22
N ARG A 81 -10.57 3.52 -5.11
CA ARG A 81 -10.02 3.03 -3.83
C ARG A 81 -9.03 4.01 -3.20
N GLN A 82 -8.14 4.60 -4.01
CA GLN A 82 -7.20 5.61 -3.53
C GLN A 82 -7.95 6.84 -3.00
N ARG A 83 -8.89 7.38 -3.80
CA ARG A 83 -9.68 8.55 -3.42
C ARG A 83 -10.51 8.32 -2.15
N ARG A 84 -11.17 7.16 -2.05
CA ARG A 84 -11.98 6.79 -0.88
C ARG A 84 -11.12 6.62 0.37
N GLY A 85 -10.01 5.89 0.25
CA GLY A 85 -9.07 5.70 1.36
C GLY A 85 -8.46 7.01 1.85
N ASP A 86 -8.07 7.90 0.94
CA ASP A 86 -7.56 9.24 1.29
C ASP A 86 -8.59 10.10 2.01
N ALA A 87 -9.87 10.05 1.59
CA ALA A 87 -10.96 10.73 2.27
C ALA A 87 -11.15 10.21 3.71
N MET A 88 -11.20 8.89 3.90
CA MET A 88 -11.35 8.28 5.24
C MET A 88 -10.16 8.63 6.16
N LEU A 89 -8.94 8.65 5.62
CA LEU A 89 -7.75 9.09 6.36
C LEU A 89 -7.81 10.59 6.70
N CYS A 90 -8.40 11.42 5.85
CA CYS A 90 -8.61 12.84 6.14
C CYS A 90 -9.64 13.02 7.26
N GLU A 91 -10.81 12.40 7.14
CA GLU A 91 -11.91 12.46 8.12
C GLU A 91 -11.47 12.00 9.52
N THR A 92 -10.69 10.92 9.60
CA THR A 92 -10.16 10.42 10.88
C THR A 92 -9.18 11.40 11.52
N ARG A 93 -8.28 12.00 10.72
CA ARG A 93 -7.32 13.02 11.19
C ARG A 93 -8.03 14.29 11.66
N GLU A 94 -8.98 14.80 10.88
CA GLU A 94 -9.78 15.99 11.23
C GLU A 94 -10.59 15.77 12.52
N GLY A 95 -11.09 14.55 12.72
CA GLY A 95 -11.74 14.15 13.95
C GLY A 95 -10.80 13.86 15.13
N GLY A 96 -9.48 14.00 14.99
CA GLY A 96 -8.51 13.73 16.05
C GLY A 96 -8.41 12.26 16.48
N ARG A 97 -8.80 11.32 15.59
CA ARG A 97 -8.84 9.88 15.86
C ARG A 97 -7.74 9.16 15.09
N ALA A 98 -7.24 8.06 15.65
CA ALA A 98 -6.44 7.11 14.87
C ALA A 98 -7.37 6.36 13.89
N PRO A 99 -6.95 6.15 12.63
CA PRO A 99 -7.72 5.34 11.70
C PRO A 99 -7.72 3.87 12.15
N ASP A 100 -8.86 3.21 11.96
CA ASP A 100 -8.96 1.75 12.04
C ASP A 100 -8.67 1.17 10.64
N PRO A 101 -7.52 0.51 10.43
CA PRO A 101 -7.14 0.00 9.12
C PRO A 101 -8.09 -1.10 8.63
N LEU A 102 -8.61 -1.95 9.52
CA LEU A 102 -9.55 -3.00 9.13
C LEU A 102 -10.91 -2.42 8.74
N ALA A 103 -11.34 -1.32 9.37
CA ALA A 103 -12.55 -0.61 8.96
C ALA A 103 -12.40 0.04 7.58
N ILE A 104 -11.22 0.60 7.26
CA ILE A 104 -10.93 1.14 5.91
C ILE A 104 -10.94 0.02 4.87
N LEU A 105 -10.28 -1.10 5.16
CA LEU A 105 -10.21 -2.25 4.23
C LEU A 105 -11.55 -2.99 4.09
N ALA A 106 -12.50 -2.78 5.01
CA ALA A 106 -13.87 -3.31 4.94
C ALA A 106 -14.87 -2.35 4.27
N ASP A 107 -14.42 -1.17 3.80
CA ASP A 107 -15.32 -0.15 3.27
C ASP A 107 -15.99 -0.58 1.96
N THR A 108 -17.32 -0.54 1.97
CA THR A 108 -18.19 -0.88 0.84
C THR A 108 -19.02 0.33 0.37
N HIS A 109 -18.54 1.56 0.63
CA HIS A 109 -19.34 2.77 0.43
C HIS A 109 -19.70 3.01 -1.04
N ASP A 110 -18.75 2.80 -1.95
CA ASP A 110 -19.02 2.84 -3.38
C ASP A 110 -19.66 1.51 -3.82
N ALA A 111 -20.89 1.56 -4.30
CA ALA A 111 -21.61 0.35 -4.72
C ALA A 111 -21.03 -0.28 -5.99
N SER A 112 -20.25 0.47 -6.78
CA SER A 112 -19.66 -0.01 -8.04
C SER A 112 -18.21 -0.46 -7.86
N LEU A 113 -17.38 0.32 -7.17
CA LEU A 113 -15.94 0.07 -7.01
C LEU A 113 -15.49 0.30 -5.55
N PRO A 114 -16.00 -0.51 -4.60
CA PRO A 114 -15.65 -0.39 -3.19
C PRO A 114 -14.17 -0.73 -2.91
N ILE A 115 -13.69 -0.37 -1.70
CA ILE A 115 -12.40 -0.85 -1.21
C ILE A 115 -12.46 -2.36 -0.96
N TYR A 116 -13.44 -2.81 -0.19
CA TYR A 116 -13.71 -4.23 -0.04
C TYR A 116 -14.60 -4.70 -1.17
N ARG A 117 -14.02 -5.45 -2.10
CA ARG A 117 -14.70 -5.86 -3.34
C ARG A 117 -14.78 -7.37 -3.47
N THR A 118 -15.96 -7.89 -3.77
CA THR A 118 -16.22 -9.33 -3.93
C THR A 118 -17.23 -9.61 -5.06
N ASP A 119 -17.31 -8.72 -6.05
CA ASP A 119 -18.24 -8.83 -7.16
C ASP A 119 -17.73 -9.88 -8.18
N PRO A 120 -18.40 -11.03 -8.35
CA PRO A 120 -17.96 -12.05 -9.31
C PRO A 120 -18.05 -11.60 -10.78
N THR A 121 -18.70 -10.47 -11.05
CA THR A 121 -18.82 -9.84 -12.37
C THR A 121 -17.91 -8.62 -12.53
N ASP A 122 -16.97 -8.43 -11.59
CA ASP A 122 -15.97 -7.39 -11.63
C ASP A 122 -15.19 -7.37 -12.96
N ARG A 123 -15.22 -6.21 -13.62
CA ARG A 123 -14.57 -6.00 -14.91
C ARG A 123 -13.06 -5.80 -14.79
N ASP A 124 -12.57 -5.39 -13.63
CA ASP A 124 -11.15 -5.16 -13.38
C ASP A 124 -10.45 -6.39 -12.79
N ASP A 125 -11.19 -7.45 -12.42
CA ASP A 125 -10.69 -8.70 -11.81
C ASP A 125 -9.76 -8.45 -10.60
N GLU A 126 -10.13 -7.48 -9.74
CA GLU A 126 -9.39 -7.16 -8.51
C GLU A 126 -10.32 -7.32 -7.30
N ASN A 127 -11.00 -8.46 -7.22
CA ASN A 127 -11.71 -8.85 -6.00
C ASN A 127 -10.73 -9.10 -4.85
N THR A 128 -11.14 -8.69 -3.65
CA THR A 128 -10.44 -8.98 -2.40
C THR A 128 -10.61 -10.46 -2.08
N LEU A 129 -9.51 -11.20 -2.13
CA LEU A 129 -9.48 -12.61 -1.74
C LEU A 129 -9.31 -12.79 -0.23
N ALA A 130 -8.49 -11.92 0.38
CA ALA A 130 -8.23 -11.88 1.80
C ALA A 130 -7.62 -10.54 2.20
N THR A 131 -7.72 -10.22 3.48
CA THR A 131 -7.06 -9.08 4.13
C THR A 131 -6.06 -9.58 5.15
N ALA A 132 -4.82 -9.10 5.08
CA ALA A 132 -3.80 -9.36 6.08
C ALA A 132 -3.62 -8.11 6.97
N ASP A 133 -3.79 -8.27 8.28
CA ASP A 133 -3.38 -7.29 9.28
C ASP A 133 -2.04 -7.73 9.86
N ILE A 134 -1.02 -6.88 9.75
CA ILE A 134 0.35 -7.20 10.14
C ILE A 134 0.84 -6.13 11.11
N VAL A 135 1.16 -6.56 12.33
CA VAL A 135 1.69 -5.68 13.38
C VAL A 135 3.15 -6.01 13.62
N ILE A 136 4.01 -5.01 13.42
CA ILE A 136 5.44 -5.13 13.67
C ILE A 136 5.72 -4.78 15.13
N LYS A 137 6.11 -5.79 15.93
CA LYS A 137 6.53 -5.63 17.33
C LYS A 137 8.05 -5.62 17.43
N ALA A 138 8.57 -5.15 18.56
CA ALA A 138 10.01 -5.03 18.82
C ALA A 138 10.80 -6.36 18.80
N SER A 139 10.13 -7.52 18.91
CA SER A 139 10.77 -8.85 18.86
C SER A 139 10.27 -9.77 17.76
N HIS A 140 9.05 -9.57 17.25
CA HIS A 140 8.37 -10.47 16.32
C HIS A 140 7.34 -9.74 15.45
N LEU A 141 6.74 -10.46 14.51
CA LEU A 141 5.58 -10.03 13.75
C LEU A 141 4.36 -10.76 14.30
N GLU A 142 3.28 -10.02 14.53
CA GLU A 142 1.94 -10.59 14.68
C GLU A 142 1.21 -10.38 13.36
N TRP A 143 0.46 -11.39 12.90
CA TRP A 143 -0.35 -11.23 11.71
C TRP A 143 -1.62 -12.08 11.78
N LEU A 144 -2.69 -11.56 11.18
CA LEU A 144 -3.96 -12.23 11.05
C LEU A 144 -4.44 -12.11 9.60
N VAL A 145 -5.12 -13.13 9.11
CA VAL A 145 -5.75 -13.14 7.79
C VAL A 145 -7.25 -13.26 7.97
N TYR A 146 -7.97 -12.44 7.20
CA TYR A 146 -9.42 -12.37 7.16
C TYR A 146 -9.89 -12.60 5.74
N GLU A 147 -10.74 -13.60 5.51
CA GLU A 147 -11.45 -13.74 4.24
C GLU A 147 -12.43 -12.57 4.03
N GLN A 148 -12.95 -12.01 5.13
CA GLN A 148 -13.87 -10.88 5.14
C GLN A 148 -13.38 -9.81 6.12
N PRO A 149 -12.71 -8.73 5.67
CA PRO A 149 -12.33 -7.63 6.54
C PRO A 149 -13.57 -7.06 7.26
N GLY A 150 -13.40 -6.66 8.52
CA GLY A 150 -14.49 -6.19 9.38
C GLY A 150 -15.17 -7.29 10.21
N THR A 151 -15.01 -8.56 9.87
CA THR A 151 -15.37 -9.66 10.77
C THR A 151 -14.22 -9.84 11.79
N ARG A 152 -14.45 -9.59 13.09
CA ARG A 152 -13.42 -9.74 14.14
C ARG A 152 -12.95 -11.19 14.38
N ARG A 153 -13.36 -12.14 13.54
CA ARG A 153 -12.94 -13.54 13.61
C ARG A 153 -11.97 -13.81 12.45
N PRO A 154 -10.67 -14.01 12.73
CA PRO A 154 -9.75 -14.49 11.71
C PRO A 154 -10.17 -15.89 11.25
N SER A 155 -9.86 -16.23 10.00
CA SER A 155 -10.07 -17.59 9.49
C SER A 155 -9.19 -18.56 10.29
N THR A 156 -9.80 -19.51 11.00
CA THR A 156 -9.07 -20.67 11.54
C THR A 156 -8.86 -21.64 10.39
N GLY A 157 -7.61 -21.78 9.94
CA GLY A 157 -7.21 -22.88 9.06
C GLY A 157 -7.32 -24.24 9.75
#